data_AF-A0A961DPQ2-F1
#
_entry.id   AF-A0A961DPQ2-F1
#
_cell.length_a   1.000
_cell.length_b   1.000
_cell.length_c   1.000
_cell.angle_alpha   90.00
_cell.angle_beta   90.00
_cell.angle_gamma   90.00
#
_symmetry.space_group_name_H-M   'P 1'
#
loop_
_entity.id
_entity.type
_entity.pdbx_description
1 polymer ?
#
loop_
_entity_poly.entity_id
_entity_poly.type
_entity_poly.pdbx_seq_one_letter_code
_entity_poly.pdbx_strand_id
1 'polypeptide(L)'
;MTFDDYEMTSFDELIAPDGAPRAEAQALVDHLERLGIDELAMRQHAADVGIEAAGITFTVYSEGAGIDRAWPFDIVPRVIARRTWDRIDAGLVQRLQALNRFIDDVYNDRRIFAEGIVPWSLVENSPGYRRQCEGVHPAHGVWAHICGSDLVRGDDGTFYVLEDNLRVPSGVSYMLENRETTKRVFPELFANQSILPVDAYPDRLRRVLGSLSPEGETATIAVLTPGVYNSAYFEHSFLARQMGVALVEGNDLQVDDDLLVTMRTIGGPVPVDVIYRRVDDEFLDPLAFRPDSALGCLRLMEAWRAGTVAIANAPGTGVADDKAVYAYVPDMIRFYLDAEPILANVPTYHCADPDDRAYVLDHLAELVVKPANESGGTGIVIGPKAGPAELAEVGAAIAATPRRHPARHIPRQNRHDQHQGALMLLSRTAENLYWLGRHLERIETVARIIAEHTKLLVDLPVEVDRDWGALLAITGTELSHTDRYGRCDESSVICHLVADIANPTSLVRTAANARENLRVTR
;
A
#
# COMPACT_ATOMS: atom_id res chain seq x y z
N MET A 1 -24.97 15.46 20.92
CA MET A 1 -25.37 14.74 19.71
C MET A 1 -24.71 15.44 18.55
N THR A 2 -23.72 14.79 17.95
CA THR A 2 -22.89 15.38 16.89
C THR A 2 -23.59 15.30 15.52
N PHE A 3 -24.77 14.65 15.46
CA PHE A 3 -25.43 14.24 14.23
C PHE A 3 -26.87 14.74 14.07
N ASP A 4 -27.37 15.63 14.95
CA ASP A 4 -28.78 16.07 14.91
C ASP A 4 -29.17 16.79 13.60
N ASP A 5 -28.21 17.43 12.94
CA ASP A 5 -28.38 18.13 11.66
C ASP A 5 -27.83 17.32 10.46
N TYR A 6 -27.51 16.03 10.65
CA TYR A 6 -26.92 15.20 9.60
C TYR A 6 -27.97 14.69 8.61
N GLU A 7 -27.96 15.22 7.38
CA GLU A 7 -28.81 14.74 6.29
C GLU A 7 -28.10 13.67 5.45
N MET A 8 -28.70 12.47 5.40
CA MET A 8 -28.21 11.39 4.55
C MET A 8 -28.68 11.55 3.11
N THR A 9 -27.72 11.58 2.19
CA THR A 9 -27.96 11.66 0.74
C THR A 9 -27.71 10.34 0.00
N SER A 10 -27.09 9.36 0.68
CA SER A 10 -26.74 8.02 0.20
C SER A 10 -26.69 7.03 1.38
N PHE A 11 -26.33 5.77 1.14
CA PHE A 11 -26.14 4.80 2.22
C PHE A 11 -24.96 5.23 3.13
N ASP A 12 -25.25 5.53 4.40
CA ASP A 12 -24.23 5.77 5.43
C ASP A 12 -23.90 4.49 6.22
N GLU A 13 -22.63 4.30 6.58
CA GLU A 13 -22.14 3.11 7.30
C GLU A 13 -22.41 3.14 8.80
N LEU A 14 -22.57 4.33 9.39
CA LEU A 14 -22.75 4.53 10.82
C LEU A 14 -24.20 4.83 11.18
N ILE A 15 -24.90 5.62 10.37
CA ILE A 15 -26.24 6.15 10.65
C ILE A 15 -27.28 5.48 9.75
N ALA A 16 -28.44 5.17 10.31
CA ALA A 16 -29.61 4.61 9.64
C ALA A 16 -30.59 5.72 9.18
N PRO A 17 -31.53 5.43 8.25
CA PRO A 17 -32.45 6.44 7.69
C PRO A 17 -33.31 7.22 8.70
N ASP A 18 -33.49 6.68 9.89
CA ASP A 18 -34.20 7.31 11.01
C ASP A 18 -33.30 8.20 11.88
N GLY A 19 -32.03 8.38 11.52
CA GLY A 19 -31.03 9.14 12.27
C GLY A 19 -30.38 8.38 13.41
N ALA A 20 -30.82 7.15 13.70
CA ALA A 20 -30.23 6.33 14.75
C ALA A 20 -28.94 5.65 14.27
N PRO A 21 -27.98 5.34 15.16
CA PRO A 21 -26.83 4.52 14.80
C PRO A 21 -27.27 3.13 14.33
N ARG A 22 -26.60 2.59 13.31
CA ARG A 22 -26.78 1.20 12.91
C ARG A 22 -26.31 0.27 14.04
N ALA A 23 -26.94 -0.88 14.18
CA ALA A 23 -26.67 -1.83 15.26
C ALA A 23 -25.18 -2.21 15.37
N GLU A 24 -24.53 -2.46 14.23
CA GLU A 24 -23.09 -2.76 14.16
C GLU A 24 -22.18 -1.55 14.51
N ALA A 25 -22.66 -0.33 14.33
CA ALA A 25 -21.91 0.90 14.58
C ALA A 25 -22.21 1.54 15.94
N GLN A 26 -23.26 1.10 16.65
CA GLN A 26 -23.75 1.70 17.90
C GLN A 26 -22.63 1.92 18.93
N ALA A 27 -21.82 0.89 19.19
CA ALA A 27 -20.75 0.97 20.19
C ALA A 27 -19.67 2.00 19.81
N LEU A 28 -19.41 2.18 18.51
CA LEU A 28 -18.50 3.21 18.02
C LEU A 28 -19.15 4.60 18.15
N VAL A 29 -20.38 4.77 17.70
CA VAL A 29 -21.08 6.08 17.76
C VAL A 29 -21.19 6.54 19.21
N ASP A 30 -21.62 5.68 20.13
CA ASP A 30 -21.70 6.01 21.57
C ASP A 30 -20.32 6.43 22.12
N HIS A 31 -19.24 5.82 21.63
CA HIS A 31 -17.89 6.18 22.04
C HIS A 31 -17.47 7.55 21.51
N LEU A 32 -17.70 7.82 20.22
CA LEU A 32 -17.41 9.10 19.59
C LEU A 32 -18.20 10.23 20.26
N GLU A 33 -19.48 10.01 20.57
CA GLU A 33 -20.32 10.96 21.29
C GLU A 33 -19.83 11.24 22.72
N ARG A 34 -19.33 10.22 23.43
CA ARG A 34 -18.76 10.38 24.78
C ARG A 34 -17.46 11.20 24.78
N LEU A 35 -16.62 11.04 23.75
CA LEU A 35 -15.38 11.81 23.62
C LEU A 35 -15.67 13.28 23.30
N GLY A 36 -16.62 13.53 22.40
CA GLY A 36 -16.91 14.87 21.90
C GLY A 36 -15.88 15.36 20.88
N ILE A 37 -16.22 16.43 20.16
CA ILE A 37 -15.47 16.89 18.98
C ILE A 37 -14.05 17.38 19.30
N ASP A 38 -13.86 18.01 20.45
CA ASP A 38 -12.55 18.57 20.85
C ASP A 38 -11.53 17.46 21.09
N GLU A 39 -11.92 16.40 21.79
CA GLU A 39 -11.08 15.24 22.04
C GLU A 39 -10.80 14.46 20.74
N LEU A 40 -11.79 14.35 19.84
CA LEU A 40 -11.58 13.77 18.52
C LEU A 40 -10.56 14.56 17.70
N ALA A 41 -10.61 15.90 17.72
CA ALA A 41 -9.63 16.74 17.05
C ALA A 41 -8.21 16.55 17.65
N MET A 42 -8.10 16.44 18.97
CA MET A 42 -6.82 16.14 19.63
C MET A 42 -6.26 14.77 19.22
N ARG A 43 -7.13 13.77 19.12
CA ARG A 43 -6.78 12.41 18.69
C ARG A 43 -6.39 12.35 17.22
N GLN A 44 -7.08 13.09 16.35
CA GLN A 44 -6.70 13.25 14.94
C GLN A 44 -5.30 13.83 14.84
N HIS A 45 -5.03 14.93 15.55
CA HIS A 45 -3.71 15.54 15.55
C HIS A 45 -2.61 14.59 16.06
N ALA A 46 -2.90 13.81 17.11
CA ALA A 46 -1.97 12.80 17.60
C ALA A 46 -1.71 11.68 16.57
N ALA A 47 -2.74 11.27 15.82
CA ALA A 47 -2.61 10.31 14.73
C ALA A 47 -1.71 10.86 13.61
N ASP A 48 -1.95 12.10 13.17
CA ASP A 48 -1.19 12.76 12.11
C ASP A 48 0.30 12.86 12.46
N VAL A 49 0.61 13.32 13.68
CA VAL A 49 1.99 13.38 14.20
C VAL A 49 2.62 11.99 14.27
N GLY A 50 1.85 10.98 14.68
CA GLY A 50 2.31 9.59 14.72
C GLY A 50 2.65 9.03 13.35
N ILE A 51 1.87 9.36 12.33
CA ILE A 51 2.06 8.94 10.94
C ILE A 51 3.30 9.61 10.33
N GLU A 52 3.46 10.91 10.57
CA GLU A 52 4.67 11.64 10.17
C GLU A 52 5.92 11.05 10.82
N ALA A 53 5.89 10.79 12.13
CA ALA A 53 7.03 10.22 12.86
C ALA A 53 7.36 8.77 12.43
N ALA A 54 6.36 7.99 12.01
CA ALA A 54 6.55 6.65 11.48
C ALA A 54 7.10 6.64 10.05
N GLY A 55 7.17 7.80 9.38
CA GLY A 55 7.62 7.91 7.99
C GLY A 55 6.65 7.27 7.00
N ILE A 56 5.37 7.20 7.32
CA ILE A 56 4.34 6.64 6.43
C ILE A 56 4.03 7.70 5.38
N THR A 57 4.67 7.57 4.21
CA THR A 57 4.55 8.53 3.12
C THR A 57 3.78 7.97 1.93
N PHE A 58 3.26 8.88 1.12
CA PHE A 58 2.79 8.62 -0.24
C PHE A 58 3.31 9.72 -1.17
N THR A 59 3.86 9.32 -2.32
CA THR A 59 4.37 10.26 -3.31
C THR A 59 3.26 10.64 -4.28
N VAL A 60 2.87 11.92 -4.29
CA VAL A 60 1.99 12.47 -5.33
C VAL A 60 2.87 13.05 -6.44
N TYR A 61 2.79 12.48 -7.65
CA TYR A 61 3.47 13.04 -8.81
C TYR A 61 2.69 14.24 -9.35
N SER A 62 2.96 15.43 -8.81
CA SER A 62 2.54 16.70 -9.42
C SER A 62 3.73 17.34 -10.12
N GLU A 63 3.63 17.55 -11.44
CA GLU A 63 4.53 18.41 -12.24
C GLU A 63 6.04 18.20 -12.00
N GLY A 64 6.51 16.95 -12.06
CA GLY A 64 7.95 16.65 -12.15
C GLY A 64 8.77 16.73 -10.86
N ALA A 65 8.14 17.01 -9.72
CA ALA A 65 8.76 16.86 -8.40
C ALA A 65 7.94 15.89 -7.54
N GLY A 66 8.52 14.74 -7.19
CA GLY A 66 7.94 13.84 -6.20
C GLY A 66 8.06 14.47 -4.82
N ILE A 67 6.94 14.99 -4.29
CA ILE A 67 6.87 15.44 -2.90
C ILE A 67 6.27 14.29 -2.10
N ASP A 68 7.09 13.67 -1.25
CA ASP A 68 6.59 12.73 -0.24
C ASP A 68 5.71 13.49 0.75
N ARG A 69 4.46 13.05 0.88
CA ARG A 69 3.50 13.61 1.84
C ARG A 69 3.12 12.56 2.86
N ALA A 70 2.82 13.00 4.07
CA ALA A 70 2.20 12.15 5.08
C ALA A 70 0.87 11.59 4.56
N TRP A 71 0.62 10.32 4.84
CA TRP A 71 -0.63 9.67 4.46
C TRP A 71 -1.82 10.31 5.20
N PRO A 72 -2.84 10.83 4.50
CA PRO A 72 -4.02 11.38 5.15
C PRO A 72 -4.82 10.25 5.83
N PHE A 73 -5.01 10.36 7.13
CA PHE A 73 -5.69 9.35 7.94
C PHE A 73 -6.92 9.94 8.59
N ASP A 74 -8.06 9.26 8.48
CA ASP A 74 -9.27 9.60 9.23
C ASP A 74 -9.36 8.66 10.44
N ILE A 75 -9.49 9.24 11.63
CA ILE A 75 -9.56 8.47 12.87
C ILE A 75 -10.88 7.67 13.00
N VAL A 76 -11.95 8.04 12.30
CA VAL A 76 -13.26 7.36 12.39
C VAL A 76 -13.22 6.06 11.57
N PRO A 77 -13.26 4.88 12.22
CA PRO A 77 -13.10 3.62 11.50
C PRO A 77 -14.38 3.25 10.75
N ARG A 78 -14.22 2.70 9.54
CA ARG A 78 -15.32 2.06 8.81
C ARG A 78 -15.63 0.69 9.40
N VAL A 79 -16.80 0.55 10.02
CA VAL A 79 -17.24 -0.70 10.65
C VAL A 79 -17.96 -1.58 9.62
N ILE A 80 -17.54 -2.84 9.52
CA ILE A 80 -18.20 -3.85 8.68
C ILE A 80 -18.60 -5.03 9.56
N ALA A 81 -19.89 -5.35 9.59
CA ALA A 81 -20.41 -6.47 10.36
C ALA A 81 -19.81 -7.80 9.89
N ARG A 82 -19.51 -8.71 10.84
CA ARG A 82 -18.90 -10.02 10.57
C ARG A 82 -19.64 -10.82 9.50
N ARG A 83 -20.97 -10.90 9.58
CA ARG A 83 -21.79 -11.63 8.58
C ARG A 83 -21.60 -11.10 7.16
N THR A 84 -21.40 -9.79 7.04
CA THR A 84 -21.22 -9.12 5.75
C THR A 84 -19.83 -9.42 5.23
N TRP A 85 -18.82 -9.34 6.11
CA TRP A 85 -17.45 -9.71 5.79
C TRP A 85 -17.30 -11.17 5.38
N ASP A 86 -17.96 -12.12 6.07
CA ASP A 86 -17.89 -13.55 5.72
C ASP A 86 -18.39 -13.82 4.29
N ARG A 87 -19.43 -13.10 3.85
CA ARG A 87 -19.92 -13.19 2.46
C ARG A 87 -18.93 -12.56 1.48
N ILE A 88 -18.33 -11.43 1.84
CA ILE A 88 -17.31 -10.76 1.01
C ILE A 88 -16.10 -11.69 0.85
N ASP A 89 -15.57 -12.22 1.94
CA ASP A 89 -14.43 -13.14 1.97
C ASP A 89 -14.68 -14.35 1.07
N ALA A 90 -15.82 -15.04 1.25
CA ALA A 90 -16.18 -16.18 0.41
C ALA A 90 -16.27 -15.83 -1.08
N GLY A 91 -16.83 -14.66 -1.41
CA GLY A 91 -16.94 -14.21 -2.79
C GLY A 91 -15.62 -13.76 -3.41
N LEU A 92 -14.72 -13.14 -2.65
CA LEU A 92 -13.38 -12.80 -3.11
C LEU A 92 -12.54 -14.06 -3.39
N VAL A 93 -12.65 -15.08 -2.53
CA VAL A 93 -12.02 -16.39 -2.76
C VAL A 93 -12.54 -17.04 -4.05
N GLN A 94 -13.87 -17.10 -4.23
CA GLN A 94 -14.48 -17.64 -5.45
C GLN A 94 -14.01 -16.90 -6.69
N ARG A 95 -14.01 -15.56 -6.64
CA ARG A 95 -13.59 -14.69 -7.75
C ARG A 95 -12.13 -14.93 -8.12
N LEU A 96 -11.23 -14.98 -7.14
CA LEU A 96 -9.80 -15.22 -7.38
C LEU A 96 -9.52 -16.61 -7.98
N GLN A 97 -10.29 -17.63 -7.59
CA GLN A 97 -10.20 -18.96 -8.21
C GLN A 97 -10.58 -18.92 -9.70
N ALA A 98 -11.66 -18.22 -10.05
CA ALA A 98 -12.08 -18.06 -11.45
C ALA A 98 -11.05 -17.25 -12.27
N LEU A 99 -10.52 -16.16 -11.70
CA LEU A 99 -9.51 -15.32 -12.35
C LEU A 99 -8.21 -16.10 -12.61
N ASN A 100 -7.73 -16.91 -11.66
CA ASN A 100 -6.56 -17.75 -11.87
C ASN A 100 -6.77 -18.79 -12.98
N ARG A 101 -7.94 -19.44 -13.01
CA ARG A 101 -8.29 -20.39 -14.09
C ARG A 101 -8.39 -19.70 -15.45
N PHE A 102 -8.91 -18.46 -15.48
CA PHE A 102 -8.96 -17.66 -16.69
C PHE A 102 -7.57 -17.31 -17.22
N ILE A 103 -6.65 -16.86 -16.36
CA ILE A 103 -5.27 -16.54 -16.77
C ILE A 103 -4.59 -17.80 -17.32
N ASP A 104 -4.76 -18.95 -16.66
CA ASP A 104 -4.21 -20.22 -17.14
C ASP A 104 -4.78 -20.62 -18.52
N ASP A 105 -6.10 -20.51 -18.70
CA ASP A 105 -6.76 -20.84 -19.97
C ASP A 105 -6.34 -19.91 -21.11
N VAL A 106 -6.08 -18.62 -20.84
CA VAL A 106 -5.56 -17.65 -21.81
C VAL A 106 -4.23 -18.11 -22.43
N TYR A 107 -3.31 -18.58 -21.60
CA TYR A 107 -1.96 -18.95 -22.02
C TYR A 107 -1.84 -20.39 -22.52
N ASN A 108 -2.89 -21.20 -22.32
CA ASN A 108 -2.89 -22.63 -22.60
C ASN A 108 -4.10 -23.07 -23.46
N ASP A 109 -5.10 -23.74 -22.86
CA ASP A 109 -6.13 -24.49 -23.59
C ASP A 109 -7.17 -23.62 -24.33
N ARG A 110 -7.33 -22.35 -23.94
CA ARG A 110 -8.25 -21.36 -24.53
C ARG A 110 -9.70 -21.84 -24.66
N ARG A 111 -10.18 -22.66 -23.71
CA ARG A 111 -11.52 -23.25 -23.74
C ARG A 111 -12.64 -22.21 -23.65
N ILE A 112 -12.49 -21.20 -22.79
CA ILE A 112 -13.52 -20.15 -22.61
C ILE A 112 -13.76 -19.35 -23.89
N PHE A 113 -12.73 -19.23 -24.74
CA PHE A 113 -12.82 -18.58 -26.04
C PHE A 113 -13.43 -19.51 -27.10
N ALA A 114 -13.08 -20.80 -27.08
CA ALA A 114 -13.65 -21.79 -27.99
C ALA A 114 -15.17 -21.98 -27.78
N GLU A 115 -15.63 -21.85 -26.53
CA GLU A 115 -17.05 -21.87 -26.14
C GLU A 115 -17.76 -20.53 -26.42
N GLY A 116 -17.04 -19.50 -26.86
CA GLY A 116 -17.60 -18.19 -27.23
C GLY A 116 -18.04 -17.32 -26.06
N ILE A 117 -17.69 -17.67 -24.82
CA ILE A 117 -18.08 -16.93 -23.62
C ILE A 117 -17.32 -15.61 -23.52
N VAL A 118 -16.01 -15.63 -23.75
CA VAL A 118 -15.17 -14.43 -23.83
C VAL A 118 -14.64 -14.29 -25.26
N PRO A 119 -14.73 -13.12 -25.90
CA PRO A 119 -14.12 -12.90 -27.21
C PRO A 119 -12.59 -12.86 -27.12
N TRP A 120 -11.90 -13.71 -27.89
CA TRP A 120 -10.42 -13.74 -27.95
C TRP A 120 -9.81 -12.38 -28.31
N SER A 121 -10.52 -11.57 -29.10
CA SER A 121 -10.07 -10.22 -29.50
C SER A 121 -9.85 -9.26 -28.33
N LEU A 122 -10.46 -9.52 -27.16
CA LEU A 122 -10.24 -8.74 -25.94
C LEU A 122 -8.87 -9.02 -25.33
N VAL A 123 -8.36 -10.23 -25.51
CA VAL A 123 -7.11 -10.69 -24.91
C VAL A 123 -5.93 -10.48 -25.86
N GLU A 124 -6.06 -10.87 -27.12
CA GLU A 124 -4.94 -10.88 -28.08
C GLU A 124 -4.33 -9.49 -28.34
N ASN A 125 -5.14 -8.44 -28.13
CA ASN A 125 -4.76 -7.04 -28.30
C ASN A 125 -4.58 -6.31 -26.96
N SER A 126 -4.74 -7.00 -25.83
CA SER A 126 -4.57 -6.39 -24.52
C SER A 126 -3.09 -6.08 -24.29
N PRO A 127 -2.74 -4.87 -23.81
CA PRO A 127 -1.38 -4.58 -23.39
C PRO A 127 -0.98 -5.38 -22.15
N GLY A 128 -1.89 -6.08 -21.48
CA GLY A 128 -1.60 -7.04 -20.41
C GLY A 128 -1.20 -8.43 -20.90
N TYR A 129 -1.42 -8.76 -22.19
CA TYR A 129 -1.04 -10.06 -22.73
C TYR A 129 0.48 -10.16 -22.91
N ARG A 130 1.03 -11.35 -22.64
CA ARG A 130 2.47 -11.64 -22.64
C ARG A 130 2.72 -12.97 -23.35
N ARG A 131 3.13 -12.93 -24.62
CA ARG A 131 3.46 -14.15 -25.37
C ARG A 131 4.53 -15.01 -24.68
N GLN A 132 5.40 -14.36 -23.92
CA GLN A 132 6.41 -14.97 -23.06
C GLN A 132 5.84 -15.89 -21.97
N CYS A 133 4.52 -15.90 -21.75
CA CYS A 133 3.84 -16.77 -20.79
C CYS A 133 3.10 -17.95 -21.46
N GLU A 134 3.03 -18.01 -22.79
CA GLU A 134 2.37 -19.11 -23.51
C GLU A 134 3.02 -20.48 -23.18
N GLY A 135 2.17 -21.47 -22.88
CA GLY A 135 2.56 -22.83 -22.51
C GLY A 135 3.14 -22.98 -21.11
N VAL A 136 3.06 -21.94 -20.25
CA VAL A 136 3.54 -21.99 -18.87
C VAL A 136 2.41 -22.42 -17.94
N HIS A 137 2.74 -23.28 -16.96
CA HIS A 137 1.86 -23.65 -15.87
C HIS A 137 2.59 -23.43 -14.53
N PRO A 138 2.31 -22.32 -13.82
CA PRO A 138 2.91 -22.04 -12.52
C PRO A 138 2.57 -23.12 -11.48
N ALA A 139 3.37 -23.19 -10.41
CA ALA A 139 3.10 -24.06 -9.27
C ALA A 139 1.66 -23.88 -8.75
N HIS A 140 0.99 -24.99 -8.46
CA HIS A 140 -0.40 -25.05 -8.02
C HIS A 140 -1.43 -24.45 -9.00
N GLY A 141 -1.03 -24.11 -10.23
CA GLY A 141 -1.89 -23.39 -11.19
C GLY A 141 -2.25 -21.96 -10.74
N VAL A 142 -1.43 -21.36 -9.87
CA VAL A 142 -1.67 -20.02 -9.31
C VAL A 142 -0.81 -18.99 -10.03
N TRP A 143 -1.47 -18.05 -10.70
CA TRP A 143 -0.87 -16.92 -11.39
C TRP A 143 -0.89 -15.67 -10.51
N ALA A 144 -2.08 -15.27 -10.06
CA ALA A 144 -2.29 -14.17 -9.13
C ALA A 144 -2.30 -14.70 -7.69
N HIS A 145 -1.16 -14.59 -7.03
CA HIS A 145 -0.93 -15.04 -5.66
C HIS A 145 -1.52 -14.05 -4.65
N ILE A 146 -1.47 -12.76 -4.99
CA ILE A 146 -2.09 -11.65 -4.28
C ILE A 146 -3.02 -10.95 -5.26
N CYS A 147 -4.25 -10.67 -4.82
CA CYS A 147 -5.23 -9.91 -5.58
C CYS A 147 -5.77 -8.78 -4.69
N GLY A 148 -5.76 -7.56 -5.20
CA GLY A 148 -6.47 -6.45 -4.59
C GLY A 148 -7.79 -6.22 -5.32
N SER A 149 -8.93 -6.57 -4.71
CA SER A 149 -10.24 -6.27 -5.29
C SER A 149 -10.83 -5.02 -4.63
N ASP A 150 -11.15 -4.03 -5.45
CA ASP A 150 -11.75 -2.78 -5.00
C ASP A 150 -13.25 -2.97 -4.82
N LEU A 151 -13.75 -2.71 -3.61
CA LEU A 151 -15.16 -2.87 -3.27
C LEU A 151 -15.83 -1.53 -3.01
N VAL A 152 -17.02 -1.34 -3.58
CA VAL A 152 -17.89 -0.21 -3.29
C VAL A 152 -19.20 -0.71 -2.69
N ARG A 153 -19.79 0.09 -1.81
CA ARG A 153 -21.13 -0.16 -1.28
C ARG A 153 -22.12 0.77 -1.99
N GLY A 154 -23.15 0.19 -2.60
CA GLY A 154 -24.21 0.93 -3.27
C GLY A 154 -25.21 1.56 -2.30
N ASP A 155 -26.09 2.41 -2.82
CA ASP A 155 -27.18 3.05 -2.06
C ASP A 155 -28.15 2.02 -1.44
N ASP A 156 -28.22 0.83 -2.02
CA ASP A 156 -28.97 -0.33 -1.54
C ASP A 156 -28.26 -1.10 -0.40
N GLY A 157 -27.04 -0.71 -0.04
CA GLY A 157 -26.19 -1.38 0.96
C GLY A 157 -25.47 -2.63 0.43
N THR A 158 -25.63 -2.97 -0.84
CA THR A 158 -24.97 -4.11 -1.49
C THR A 158 -23.52 -3.78 -1.79
N PHE A 159 -22.62 -4.74 -1.60
CA PHE A 159 -21.22 -4.61 -2.02
C PHE A 159 -21.05 -5.07 -3.48
N TYR A 160 -20.39 -4.22 -4.25
CA TYR A 160 -20.04 -4.48 -5.65
C TYR A 160 -18.52 -4.45 -5.81
N VAL A 161 -17.98 -5.40 -6.57
CA VAL A 161 -16.59 -5.34 -7.02
C VAL A 161 -16.49 -4.28 -8.10
N LEU A 162 -15.59 -3.32 -7.96
CA LEU A 162 -15.34 -2.26 -8.94
C LEU A 162 -14.19 -2.64 -9.88
N GLU A 163 -13.13 -3.24 -9.35
CA GLU A 163 -11.91 -3.52 -10.09
C GLU A 163 -11.14 -4.63 -9.36
N ASP A 164 -10.34 -5.39 -10.11
CA ASP A 164 -9.41 -6.36 -9.55
C ASP A 164 -8.00 -5.94 -9.97
N ASN A 165 -7.04 -6.07 -9.07
CA ASN A 165 -5.66 -5.69 -9.30
C ASN A 165 -4.80 -6.96 -9.16
N LEU A 166 -4.34 -7.49 -10.29
CA LEU A 166 -3.69 -8.82 -10.37
C LEU A 166 -2.21 -8.74 -10.74
N ARG A 167 -1.71 -7.56 -11.10
CA ARG A 167 -0.28 -7.31 -11.37
C ARG A 167 0.51 -7.20 -10.07
N VAL A 168 0.69 -5.98 -9.59
CA VAL A 168 1.48 -5.63 -8.40
C VAL A 168 0.59 -4.83 -7.43
N PRO A 169 -0.42 -5.48 -6.81
CA PRO A 169 -1.33 -4.78 -5.90
C PRO A 169 -0.59 -4.20 -4.69
N SER A 170 -1.00 -3.02 -4.25
CA SER A 170 -0.48 -2.31 -3.08
C SER A 170 -1.61 -1.92 -2.12
N GLY A 171 -1.26 -1.43 -0.93
CA GLY A 171 -2.23 -0.94 0.07
C GLY A 171 -2.10 -1.60 1.45
N VAL A 172 -1.35 -2.70 1.55
CA VAL A 172 -1.32 -3.53 2.76
C VAL A 172 -0.51 -2.90 3.87
N SER A 173 0.59 -2.20 3.56
CA SER A 173 1.32 -1.45 4.62
C SER A 173 0.41 -0.41 5.27
N TYR A 174 -0.38 0.32 4.47
CA TYR A 174 -1.34 1.29 4.98
C TYR A 174 -2.44 0.62 5.81
N MET A 175 -2.96 -0.54 5.41
CA MET A 175 -3.92 -1.29 6.23
C MET A 175 -3.35 -1.62 7.63
N LEU A 176 -2.11 -2.10 7.67
CA LEU A 176 -1.44 -2.49 8.91
C LEU A 176 -1.12 -1.27 9.78
N GLU A 177 -0.56 -0.22 9.20
CA GLU A 177 -0.23 1.01 9.91
C GLU A 177 -1.48 1.76 10.38
N ASN A 178 -2.55 1.79 9.58
CA ASN A 178 -3.84 2.34 10.00
C ASN A 178 -4.36 1.61 11.23
N ARG A 179 -4.23 0.27 11.28
CA ARG A 179 -4.64 -0.51 12.45
C ARG A 179 -3.80 -0.16 13.68
N GLU A 180 -2.49 -0.09 13.54
CA GLU A 180 -1.59 0.24 14.66
C GLU A 180 -1.81 1.68 15.17
N THR A 181 -2.00 2.64 14.28
CA THR A 181 -2.38 4.02 14.64
C THR A 181 -3.73 4.04 15.35
N THR A 182 -4.74 3.33 14.84
CA THR A 182 -6.06 3.25 15.50
C THR A 182 -5.96 2.63 16.90
N LYS A 183 -5.13 1.60 17.11
CA LYS A 183 -4.90 1.00 18.45
C LYS A 183 -4.28 1.99 19.44
N ARG A 184 -3.41 2.88 18.96
CA ARG A 184 -2.77 3.92 19.80
C ARG A 184 -3.74 5.05 20.14
N VAL A 185 -4.60 5.43 19.19
CA VAL A 185 -5.52 6.56 19.31
C VAL A 185 -6.83 6.17 20.01
N PHE A 186 -7.28 4.92 19.86
CA PHE A 186 -8.50 4.38 20.48
C PHE A 186 -8.28 3.00 21.14
N PRO A 187 -7.36 2.86 22.10
CA PRO A 187 -7.15 1.58 22.79
C PRO A 187 -8.44 1.01 23.41
N GLU A 188 -9.34 1.87 23.87
CA GLU A 188 -10.63 1.52 24.47
C GLU A 188 -11.63 0.91 23.48
N LEU A 189 -11.54 1.20 22.19
CA LEU A 189 -12.37 0.53 21.18
C LEU A 189 -12.00 -0.95 21.09
N PHE A 190 -10.71 -1.27 21.10
CA PHE A 190 -10.21 -2.65 21.03
C PHE A 190 -10.40 -3.40 22.35
N ALA A 191 -10.45 -2.70 23.49
CA ALA A 191 -10.75 -3.33 24.78
C ALA A 191 -12.22 -3.77 24.90
N ASN A 192 -13.13 -3.06 24.24
CA ASN A 192 -14.58 -3.24 24.42
C ASN A 192 -15.30 -3.85 23.21
N GLN A 193 -14.58 -4.12 22.12
CA GLN A 193 -15.15 -4.71 20.90
C GLN A 193 -14.31 -5.87 20.37
N SER A 194 -14.96 -6.83 19.73
CA SER A 194 -14.28 -7.95 19.06
C SER A 194 -13.96 -7.60 17.61
N ILE A 195 -12.82 -6.92 17.41
CA ILE A 195 -12.31 -6.54 16.10
C ILE A 195 -11.34 -7.62 15.58
N LEU A 196 -11.51 -8.07 14.34
CA LEU A 196 -10.63 -9.10 13.76
C LEU A 196 -9.18 -8.56 13.57
N PRO A 197 -8.14 -9.32 13.96
CA PRO A 197 -6.76 -8.93 13.77
C PRO A 197 -6.35 -8.96 12.29
N VAL A 198 -5.37 -8.13 11.93
CA VAL A 198 -4.82 -8.03 10.56
C VAL A 198 -3.30 -8.22 10.53
N ASP A 199 -2.66 -8.19 11.69
CA ASP A 199 -1.21 -8.27 11.92
C ASP A 199 -0.57 -9.58 11.44
N ALA A 200 -1.35 -10.66 11.29
CA ALA A 200 -0.87 -11.92 10.75
C ALA A 200 -0.65 -11.91 9.22
N TYR A 201 -0.89 -10.80 8.51
CA TYR A 201 -0.75 -10.72 7.06
C TYR A 201 0.68 -11.03 6.57
N PRO A 202 1.76 -10.40 7.08
CA PRO A 202 3.10 -10.65 6.57
C PRO A 202 3.52 -12.11 6.73
N ASP A 203 3.18 -12.75 7.85
CA ASP A 203 3.44 -14.18 8.08
C ASP A 203 2.68 -15.08 7.12
N ARG A 204 1.42 -14.74 6.80
CA ARG A 204 0.63 -15.45 5.79
C ARG A 204 1.25 -15.28 4.41
N LEU A 205 1.67 -14.06 4.04
CA LEU A 205 2.34 -13.78 2.78
C LEU A 205 3.63 -14.58 2.66
N ARG A 206 4.50 -14.58 3.69
CA ARG A 206 5.73 -15.38 3.71
C ARG A 206 5.45 -16.86 3.48
N ARG A 207 4.40 -17.43 4.12
CA ARG A 207 4.02 -18.83 3.93
C ARG A 207 3.52 -19.12 2.51
N VAL A 208 2.70 -18.24 1.93
CA VAL A 208 2.24 -18.37 0.54
C VAL A 208 3.44 -18.35 -0.41
N LEU A 209 4.36 -17.39 -0.24
CA LEU A 209 5.57 -17.29 -1.06
C LEU A 209 6.45 -18.54 -0.91
N GLY A 210 6.72 -18.97 0.32
CA GLY A 210 7.52 -20.18 0.59
C GLY A 210 6.92 -21.45 -0.04
N SER A 211 5.58 -21.56 -0.09
CA SER A 211 4.89 -22.72 -0.71
C SER A 211 5.09 -22.87 -2.22
N LEU A 212 5.69 -21.87 -2.88
CA LEU A 212 6.03 -21.91 -4.30
C LEU A 212 7.38 -22.59 -4.56
N SER A 213 8.19 -22.77 -3.53
CA SER A 213 9.46 -23.48 -3.60
C SER A 213 9.32 -24.89 -3.02
N PRO A 214 10.03 -25.89 -3.57
CA PRO A 214 10.19 -27.19 -2.93
C PRO A 214 10.76 -27.13 -1.50
N GLU A 215 11.51 -26.06 -1.18
CA GLU A 215 12.10 -25.83 0.15
C GLU A 215 11.07 -25.34 1.19
N GLY A 216 9.86 -24.94 0.76
CA GLY A 216 8.79 -24.55 1.67
C GLY A 216 9.16 -23.42 2.62
N GLU A 217 9.20 -23.70 3.93
CA GLU A 217 9.47 -22.69 4.97
C GLU A 217 10.94 -22.22 5.03
N THR A 218 11.87 -23.03 4.49
CA THR A 218 13.30 -22.70 4.40
C THR A 218 13.67 -22.02 3.08
N ALA A 219 12.70 -21.80 2.19
CA ALA A 219 12.91 -21.11 0.94
C ALA A 219 13.52 -19.72 1.15
N THR A 220 14.50 -19.39 0.32
CA THR A 220 15.10 -18.06 0.24
C THR A 220 14.21 -17.17 -0.61
N ILE A 221 13.54 -16.24 0.06
CA ILE A 221 12.58 -15.31 -0.55
C ILE A 221 13.25 -13.93 -0.69
N ALA A 222 13.04 -13.26 -1.82
CA ALA A 222 13.46 -11.89 -2.05
C ALA A 222 12.30 -11.01 -2.55
N VAL A 223 12.21 -9.78 -2.06
CA VAL A 223 11.29 -8.75 -2.58
C VAL A 223 12.05 -7.92 -3.61
N LEU A 224 11.70 -8.08 -4.89
CA LEU A 224 12.29 -7.30 -5.98
C LEU A 224 11.61 -5.93 -6.08
N THR A 225 12.35 -4.85 -5.86
CA THR A 225 11.85 -3.47 -5.89
C THR A 225 12.46 -2.66 -7.04
N PRO A 226 11.72 -1.72 -7.64
CA PRO A 226 12.26 -0.75 -8.61
C PRO A 226 13.11 0.35 -7.96
N GLY A 227 13.26 0.35 -6.63
CA GLY A 227 14.08 1.29 -5.88
C GLY A 227 13.31 2.49 -5.31
N VAL A 228 14.06 3.38 -4.66
CA VAL A 228 13.55 4.48 -3.81
C VAL A 228 12.68 5.52 -4.53
N TYR A 229 12.79 5.61 -5.85
CA TYR A 229 12.03 6.60 -6.64
C TYR A 229 10.60 6.14 -7.01
N ASN A 230 10.22 4.93 -6.59
CA ASN A 230 8.87 4.42 -6.76
C ASN A 230 8.00 4.82 -5.56
N SER A 231 6.78 5.31 -5.83
CA SER A 231 5.84 5.78 -4.81
C SER A 231 5.43 4.73 -3.78
N ALA A 232 5.56 3.44 -4.08
CA ALA A 232 5.24 2.33 -3.18
C ALA A 232 6.48 1.74 -2.48
N TYR A 233 7.68 2.34 -2.62
CA TYR A 233 8.91 1.81 -2.03
C TYR A 233 8.82 1.61 -0.51
N PHE A 234 8.12 2.49 0.20
CA PHE A 234 7.82 2.31 1.63
C PHE A 234 7.15 0.95 1.90
N GLU A 235 6.14 0.58 1.12
CA GLU A 235 5.46 -0.70 1.30
C GLU A 235 6.39 -1.88 0.98
N HIS A 236 7.25 -1.77 -0.03
CA HIS A 236 8.17 -2.84 -0.43
C HIS A 236 9.15 -3.14 0.71
N SER A 237 9.79 -2.09 1.24
CA SER A 237 10.72 -2.18 2.36
C SER A 237 10.03 -2.61 3.66
N PHE A 238 8.82 -2.11 3.92
CA PHE A 238 8.00 -2.51 5.06
C PHE A 238 7.70 -4.01 5.02
N LEU A 239 7.15 -4.53 3.92
CA LEU A 239 6.80 -5.94 3.79
C LEU A 239 8.03 -6.84 3.84
N ALA A 240 9.13 -6.47 3.19
CA ALA A 240 10.39 -7.22 3.26
C ALA A 240 10.88 -7.35 4.71
N ARG A 241 10.86 -6.24 5.46
CA ARG A 241 11.23 -6.20 6.88
C ARG A 241 10.29 -7.04 7.74
N GLN A 242 8.97 -6.92 7.57
CA GLN A 242 7.98 -7.67 8.36
C GLN A 242 8.05 -9.18 8.09
N MET A 243 8.33 -9.59 6.86
CA MET A 243 8.53 -11.00 6.51
C MET A 243 9.92 -11.53 6.91
N GLY A 244 10.87 -10.66 7.25
CA GLY A 244 12.25 -11.04 7.51
C GLY A 244 12.98 -11.59 6.27
N VAL A 245 12.72 -11.00 5.10
CA VAL A 245 13.28 -11.43 3.81
C VAL A 245 14.13 -10.32 3.18
N ALA A 246 14.94 -10.66 2.17
CA ALA A 246 15.78 -9.68 1.48
C ALA A 246 14.94 -8.71 0.65
N LEU A 247 15.28 -7.42 0.68
CA LEU A 247 14.83 -6.41 -0.29
C LEU A 247 15.96 -6.23 -1.31
N VAL A 248 15.68 -6.45 -2.59
CA VAL A 248 16.69 -6.45 -3.65
C VAL A 248 16.24 -5.58 -4.83
N GLU A 249 17.19 -4.93 -5.50
CA GLU A 249 16.99 -4.35 -6.82
C GLU A 249 17.47 -5.31 -7.91
N GLY A 250 17.13 -5.06 -9.17
CA GLY A 250 17.49 -5.95 -10.29
C GLY A 250 18.99 -6.25 -10.40
N ASN A 251 19.84 -5.27 -10.09
CA ASN A 251 21.31 -5.39 -10.14
C ASN A 251 21.90 -6.28 -9.03
N ASP A 252 21.15 -6.51 -7.95
CA ASP A 252 21.56 -7.42 -6.89
C ASP A 252 21.36 -8.88 -7.28
N LEU A 253 20.54 -9.15 -8.30
CA LEU A 253 20.25 -10.48 -8.82
C LEU A 253 21.13 -10.81 -10.03
N GLN A 254 21.44 -12.08 -10.18
CA GLN A 254 22.07 -12.62 -11.39
C GLN A 254 21.51 -14.01 -11.68
N VAL A 255 21.47 -14.35 -12.96
CA VAL A 255 21.09 -15.68 -13.46
C VAL A 255 22.30 -16.29 -14.14
N ASP A 256 22.70 -17.49 -13.73
CA ASP A 256 23.84 -18.19 -14.31
C ASP A 256 23.45 -19.05 -15.53
N ASP A 257 24.42 -19.79 -16.06
CA ASP A 257 24.23 -20.65 -17.24
C ASP A 257 23.30 -21.83 -16.98
N ASP A 258 23.20 -22.29 -15.73
CA ASP A 258 22.28 -23.33 -15.28
C ASP A 258 20.89 -22.76 -14.90
N LEU A 259 20.66 -21.48 -15.22
CA LEU A 259 19.43 -20.73 -14.92
C LEU A 259 19.14 -20.60 -13.42
N LEU A 260 20.14 -20.76 -12.55
CA LEU A 260 19.98 -20.55 -11.12
C LEU A 260 20.02 -19.05 -10.83
N VAL A 261 19.00 -18.56 -10.12
CA VAL A 261 18.93 -17.18 -9.67
C VAL A 261 19.64 -17.04 -8.34
N THR A 262 20.61 -16.13 -8.26
CA THR A 262 21.34 -15.84 -7.04
C THR A 262 21.32 -14.34 -6.74
N MET A 263 21.30 -13.98 -5.46
CA MET A 263 21.56 -12.62 -4.99
C MET A 263 23.05 -12.45 -4.70
N ARG A 264 23.60 -11.28 -5.02
CA ARG A 264 24.99 -10.90 -4.72
C ARG A 264 25.10 -10.49 -3.25
N THR A 265 25.97 -11.17 -2.48
CA THR A 265 26.28 -10.76 -1.10
C THR A 265 27.79 -10.66 -0.90
N ILE A 266 28.22 -9.98 0.17
CA ILE A 266 29.64 -9.93 0.55
C ILE A 266 30.23 -11.31 0.88
N GLY A 267 29.40 -12.26 1.30
CA GLY A 267 29.78 -13.65 1.58
C GLY A 267 29.80 -14.54 0.34
N GLY A 268 29.47 -13.99 -0.83
CA GLY A 268 29.30 -14.73 -2.08
C GLY A 268 27.84 -14.79 -2.55
N PRO A 269 27.58 -15.42 -3.70
CA PRO A 269 26.23 -15.57 -4.23
C PRO A 269 25.37 -16.46 -3.31
N VAL A 270 24.13 -16.04 -3.05
CA VAL A 270 23.14 -16.83 -2.30
C VAL A 270 21.97 -17.18 -3.22
N PRO A 271 21.57 -18.46 -3.36
CA PRO A 271 20.42 -18.85 -4.18
C PRO A 271 19.13 -18.15 -3.75
N VAL A 272 18.26 -17.84 -4.72
CA VAL A 272 16.93 -17.27 -4.48
C VAL A 272 15.89 -18.21 -5.07
N ASP A 273 15.01 -18.74 -4.22
CA ASP A 273 13.98 -19.69 -4.62
C ASP A 273 12.70 -18.99 -5.08
N VAL A 274 12.37 -17.85 -4.46
CA VAL A 274 11.11 -17.13 -4.69
C VAL A 274 11.35 -15.63 -4.75
N ILE A 275 10.86 -14.98 -5.80
CA ILE A 275 10.87 -13.53 -5.96
C ILE A 275 9.44 -13.01 -5.81
N TYR A 276 9.19 -12.26 -4.74
CA TYR A 276 8.00 -11.41 -4.64
C TYR A 276 8.28 -10.12 -5.42
N ARG A 277 7.76 -10.04 -6.64
CA ARG A 277 8.05 -8.90 -7.52
C ARG A 277 7.17 -7.70 -7.18
N ARG A 278 7.81 -6.53 -7.10
CA ARG A 278 7.16 -5.22 -7.04
C ARG A 278 7.47 -4.37 -8.27
N VAL A 279 7.77 -5.05 -9.38
CA VAL A 279 8.15 -4.50 -10.67
C VAL A 279 7.19 -5.04 -11.73
N ASP A 280 6.71 -4.16 -12.61
CA ASP A 280 5.83 -4.53 -13.73
C ASP A 280 6.53 -5.45 -14.74
N ASP A 281 5.75 -6.29 -15.42
CA ASP A 281 6.24 -7.35 -16.31
C ASP A 281 7.30 -6.84 -17.30
N GLU A 282 7.01 -5.71 -17.94
CA GLU A 282 7.82 -5.16 -19.02
C GLU A 282 9.23 -4.78 -18.58
N PHE A 283 9.43 -4.59 -17.28
CA PHE A 283 10.71 -4.20 -16.69
C PHE A 283 11.46 -5.37 -16.04
N LEU A 284 10.87 -6.57 -15.95
CA LEU A 284 11.44 -7.72 -15.23
C LEU A 284 12.69 -8.32 -15.88
N ASP A 285 12.75 -8.36 -17.20
CA ASP A 285 13.86 -8.97 -17.93
C ASP A 285 14.06 -8.26 -19.28
N PRO A 286 15.20 -7.55 -19.47
CA PRO A 286 15.45 -6.82 -20.71
C PRO A 286 15.71 -7.71 -21.93
N LEU A 287 15.94 -9.01 -21.77
CA LEU A 287 15.98 -9.95 -22.92
C LEU A 287 14.58 -10.37 -23.37
N ALA A 288 13.62 -10.42 -22.45
CA ALA A 288 12.27 -10.88 -22.72
C ALA A 288 11.31 -9.73 -23.10
N PHE A 289 11.55 -8.53 -22.56
CA PHE A 289 10.64 -7.39 -22.65
C PHE A 289 11.35 -6.11 -23.10
N ARG A 290 11.44 -5.09 -22.23
CA ARG A 290 12.04 -3.80 -22.56
C ARG A 290 13.57 -3.87 -22.49
N PRO A 291 14.30 -3.72 -23.61
CA PRO A 291 15.75 -3.83 -23.62
C PRO A 291 16.44 -2.68 -22.88
N ASP A 292 15.74 -1.57 -22.66
CA ASP A 292 16.21 -0.41 -21.89
C ASP A 292 15.89 -0.50 -20.39
N SER A 293 15.24 -1.58 -19.92
CA SER A 293 14.95 -1.76 -18.51
C SER A 293 16.24 -1.97 -17.69
N ALA A 294 16.35 -1.21 -16.60
CA ALA A 294 17.39 -1.37 -15.58
C ALA A 294 16.82 -1.84 -14.22
N LEU A 295 15.52 -2.15 -14.15
CA LEU A 295 14.83 -2.48 -12.89
C LEU A 295 14.79 -3.99 -12.59
N GLY A 296 14.87 -4.81 -13.65
CA GLY A 296 14.80 -6.26 -13.58
C GLY A 296 16.17 -6.95 -13.65
N CYS A 297 16.16 -8.25 -13.94
CA CYS A 297 17.35 -9.08 -14.05
C CYS A 297 17.38 -9.83 -15.39
N LEU A 298 18.54 -9.85 -16.05
CA LEU A 298 18.74 -10.56 -17.32
C LEU A 298 18.46 -12.06 -17.16
N ARG A 299 17.73 -12.65 -18.12
CA ARG A 299 17.37 -14.09 -18.16
C ARG A 299 16.43 -14.53 -17.03
N LEU A 300 15.88 -13.61 -16.25
CA LEU A 300 14.93 -13.93 -15.18
C LEU A 300 13.69 -14.66 -15.71
N MET A 301 13.21 -14.30 -16.91
CA MET A 301 12.08 -15.00 -17.53
C MET A 301 12.44 -16.42 -17.98
N GLU A 302 13.68 -16.66 -18.42
CA GLU A 302 14.16 -18.01 -18.77
C GLU A 302 14.20 -18.89 -17.51
N ALA A 303 14.76 -18.38 -16.41
CA ALA A 303 14.82 -19.09 -15.13
C ALA A 303 13.41 -19.42 -14.59
N TRP A 304 12.50 -18.44 -14.60
CA TRP A 304 11.11 -18.67 -14.18
C TRP A 304 10.41 -19.73 -15.04
N ARG A 305 10.56 -19.67 -16.37
CA ARG A 305 9.99 -20.68 -17.29
C ARG A 305 10.61 -22.06 -17.10
N ALA A 306 11.89 -22.14 -16.72
CA ALA A 306 12.57 -23.39 -16.41
C ALA A 306 12.17 -23.97 -15.03
N GLY A 307 11.49 -23.18 -14.20
CA GLY A 307 11.06 -23.58 -12.85
C GLY A 307 12.19 -23.56 -11.82
N THR A 308 13.31 -22.88 -12.10
CA THR A 308 14.43 -22.72 -11.16
C THR A 308 14.20 -21.62 -10.13
N VAL A 309 13.23 -20.73 -10.38
CA VAL A 309 12.77 -19.70 -9.44
C VAL A 309 11.26 -19.49 -9.58
N ALA A 310 10.57 -19.24 -8.48
CA ALA A 310 9.17 -18.81 -8.50
C ALA A 310 9.08 -17.27 -8.53
N ILE A 311 8.09 -16.73 -9.25
CA ILE A 311 7.80 -15.28 -9.27
C ILE A 311 6.34 -15.07 -8.84
N ALA A 312 6.14 -14.24 -7.82
CA ALA A 312 4.83 -13.89 -7.28
C ALA A 312 4.59 -12.37 -7.36
N ASN A 313 3.49 -11.88 -7.92
CA ASN A 313 2.58 -12.60 -8.81
C ASN A 313 3.31 -13.06 -10.09
N ALA A 314 2.81 -14.10 -10.73
CA ALA A 314 3.38 -14.57 -11.99
C ALA A 314 3.35 -13.43 -13.05
N PRO A 315 4.31 -13.38 -13.99
CA PRO A 315 4.20 -12.55 -15.18
C PRO A 315 2.94 -12.90 -15.98
N GLY A 316 2.33 -11.92 -16.67
CA GLY A 316 1.16 -12.13 -17.53
C GLY A 316 -0.21 -12.03 -16.86
N THR A 317 -0.28 -11.81 -15.54
CA THR A 317 -1.57 -11.68 -14.83
C THR A 317 -2.38 -10.45 -15.26
N GLY A 318 -1.75 -9.45 -15.87
CA GLY A 318 -2.39 -8.21 -16.33
C GLY A 318 -3.42 -8.40 -17.45
N VAL A 319 -3.51 -9.60 -18.03
CA VAL A 319 -4.57 -9.94 -19.00
C VAL A 319 -5.95 -10.07 -18.35
N ALA A 320 -5.99 -10.33 -17.04
CA ALA A 320 -7.23 -10.61 -16.31
C ALA A 320 -7.74 -9.41 -15.49
N ASP A 321 -6.92 -8.39 -15.27
CA ASP A 321 -7.34 -7.13 -14.64
C ASP A 321 -7.69 -6.02 -15.64
N ASP A 322 -7.73 -6.35 -16.94
CA ASP A 322 -8.19 -5.45 -17.98
C ASP A 322 -9.67 -5.07 -17.76
N LYS A 323 -10.00 -3.77 -17.85
CA LYS A 323 -11.36 -3.28 -17.60
C LYS A 323 -12.40 -3.84 -18.57
N ALA A 324 -12.00 -4.28 -19.75
CA ALA A 324 -12.88 -4.94 -20.70
C ALA A 324 -13.15 -6.41 -20.30
N VAL A 325 -12.18 -7.07 -19.69
CA VAL A 325 -12.29 -8.45 -19.19
C VAL A 325 -13.12 -8.51 -17.91
N TYR A 326 -13.04 -7.48 -17.06
CA TYR A 326 -13.78 -7.36 -15.80
C TYR A 326 -15.28 -7.74 -15.91
N ALA A 327 -15.95 -7.34 -16.99
CA ALA A 327 -17.38 -7.58 -17.18
C ALA A 327 -17.74 -9.06 -17.34
N TYR A 328 -16.79 -9.88 -17.81
CA TYR A 328 -16.96 -11.32 -18.03
C TYR A 328 -16.64 -12.16 -16.79
N VAL A 329 -16.13 -11.57 -15.70
CA VAL A 329 -15.79 -12.33 -14.48
C VAL A 329 -16.97 -13.13 -13.91
N PRO A 330 -18.22 -12.62 -13.89
CA PRO A 330 -19.39 -13.42 -13.56
C PRO A 330 -19.52 -14.70 -14.40
N ASP A 331 -19.28 -14.61 -15.70
CA ASP A 331 -19.36 -15.75 -16.62
C ASP A 331 -18.16 -16.69 -16.48
N MET A 332 -16.98 -16.16 -16.13
CA MET A 332 -15.83 -16.98 -15.74
C MET A 332 -16.14 -17.82 -14.51
N ILE A 333 -16.80 -17.25 -13.49
CA ILE A 333 -17.19 -18.00 -12.29
C ILE A 333 -18.14 -19.13 -12.67
N ARG A 334 -19.16 -18.87 -13.49
CA ARG A 334 -20.08 -19.90 -13.98
C ARG A 334 -19.36 -20.98 -14.78
N PHE A 335 -18.52 -20.58 -15.73
CA PHE A 335 -17.82 -21.50 -16.63
C PHE A 335 -16.80 -22.38 -15.90
N TYR A 336 -15.97 -21.78 -15.06
CA TYR A 336 -14.87 -22.50 -14.42
C TYR A 336 -15.29 -23.20 -13.14
N LEU A 337 -16.22 -22.64 -12.37
CA LEU A 337 -16.55 -23.13 -11.03
C LEU A 337 -17.95 -23.75 -10.93
N ASP A 338 -18.75 -23.74 -12.01
CA ASP A 338 -20.13 -24.23 -12.04
C ASP A 338 -20.97 -23.65 -10.89
N ALA A 339 -20.81 -22.34 -10.66
CA ALA A 339 -21.40 -21.63 -9.54
C ALA A 339 -21.88 -20.23 -9.95
N GLU A 340 -22.87 -19.70 -9.22
CA GLU A 340 -23.26 -18.30 -9.36
C GLU A 340 -22.29 -17.39 -8.57
N PRO A 341 -22.01 -16.16 -9.06
CA PRO A 341 -21.18 -15.19 -8.35
C PRO A 341 -21.79 -14.79 -7.01
N ILE A 342 -21.01 -14.90 -5.93
CA ILE A 342 -21.42 -14.46 -4.58
C ILE A 342 -21.45 -12.93 -4.47
N LEU A 343 -20.47 -12.28 -5.08
CA LEU A 343 -20.32 -10.82 -5.15
C LEU A 343 -20.75 -10.32 -6.53
N ALA A 344 -21.50 -9.22 -6.53
CA ALA A 344 -21.94 -8.57 -7.75
C ALA A 344 -20.82 -7.72 -8.36
N ASN A 345 -20.78 -7.65 -9.69
CA ASN A 345 -20.06 -6.61 -10.42
C ASN A 345 -20.92 -5.34 -10.48
N VAL A 346 -20.27 -4.19 -10.55
CA VAL A 346 -20.92 -2.95 -10.99
C VAL A 346 -21.38 -3.12 -12.45
N PRO A 347 -22.65 -2.80 -12.77
CA PRO A 347 -23.15 -2.82 -14.14
C PRO A 347 -22.22 -2.03 -15.08
N THR A 348 -21.73 -2.71 -16.12
CA THR A 348 -20.71 -2.19 -17.02
C THR A 348 -21.17 -2.35 -18.47
N TYR A 349 -21.18 -1.26 -19.22
CA TYR A 349 -21.53 -1.21 -20.63
C TYR A 349 -20.27 -1.26 -21.49
N HIS A 350 -20.31 -2.08 -22.54
CA HIS A 350 -19.25 -2.22 -23.51
C HIS A 350 -19.50 -1.36 -24.74
N CYS A 351 -18.87 -0.19 -24.84
CA CYS A 351 -19.01 0.67 -26.02
C CYS A 351 -18.57 0.01 -27.35
N ALA A 352 -17.89 -1.14 -27.31
CA ALA A 352 -17.65 -1.97 -28.48
C ALA A 352 -18.94 -2.56 -29.07
N ASP A 353 -19.91 -2.91 -28.21
CA ASP A 353 -21.25 -3.31 -28.59
C ASP A 353 -22.05 -2.08 -29.05
N PRO A 354 -22.73 -2.13 -30.22
CA PRO A 354 -23.49 -0.99 -30.74
C PRO A 354 -24.63 -0.51 -29.84
N ASP A 355 -25.32 -1.41 -29.15
CA ASP A 355 -26.50 -1.11 -28.34
C ASP A 355 -26.06 -0.47 -27.02
N ASP A 356 -25.04 -1.04 -26.37
CA ASP A 356 -24.40 -0.45 -25.19
C ASP A 356 -23.82 0.93 -25.52
N ARG A 357 -23.16 1.08 -26.67
CA ARG A 357 -22.62 2.39 -27.08
C ARG A 357 -23.71 3.44 -27.26
N ALA A 358 -24.84 3.06 -27.88
CA ALA A 358 -25.96 3.97 -28.06
C ALA A 358 -26.50 4.43 -26.71
N TYR A 359 -26.72 3.48 -25.78
CA TYR A 359 -27.15 3.80 -24.41
C TYR A 359 -26.16 4.73 -23.71
N VAL A 360 -24.87 4.43 -23.78
CA VAL A 360 -23.82 5.23 -23.13
C VAL A 360 -23.82 6.65 -23.66
N LEU A 361 -23.87 6.85 -24.97
CA LEU A 361 -23.88 8.18 -25.59
C LEU A 361 -25.12 8.99 -25.20
N ASP A 362 -26.28 8.35 -25.10
CA ASP A 362 -27.55 9.00 -24.71
C ASP A 362 -27.59 9.35 -23.21
N HIS A 363 -26.87 8.60 -22.36
CA HIS A 363 -26.85 8.76 -20.90
C HIS A 363 -25.50 9.21 -20.32
N LEU A 364 -24.64 9.84 -21.14
CA LEU A 364 -23.29 10.25 -20.74
C LEU A 364 -23.25 11.10 -19.45
N ALA A 365 -24.27 11.94 -19.22
CA ALA A 365 -24.39 12.78 -18.03
C ALA A 365 -24.72 12.01 -16.74
N GLU A 366 -25.04 10.72 -16.83
CA GLU A 366 -25.44 9.86 -15.71
C GLU A 366 -24.40 8.76 -15.39
N LEU A 367 -23.38 8.65 -16.25
CA LEU A 367 -22.41 7.55 -16.23
C LEU A 367 -21.02 8.04 -15.83
N VAL A 368 -20.19 7.09 -15.39
CA VAL A 368 -18.74 7.30 -15.27
C VAL A 368 -18.06 6.54 -16.40
N VAL A 369 -17.32 7.28 -17.22
CA VAL A 369 -16.55 6.73 -18.34
C VAL A 369 -15.10 6.63 -17.91
N LYS A 370 -14.48 5.47 -18.12
CA LYS A 370 -13.07 5.23 -17.81
C LYS A 370 -12.32 4.74 -19.05
N PRO A 371 -11.07 5.13 -19.28
CA PRO A 371 -10.22 4.50 -20.29
C PRO A 371 -9.92 3.05 -19.89
N ALA A 372 -9.94 2.12 -20.86
CA ALA A 372 -9.73 0.69 -20.60
C ALA A 372 -8.36 0.40 -19.96
N ASN A 373 -7.30 1.04 -20.45
CA ASN A 373 -5.92 0.64 -20.17
C ASN A 373 -5.14 1.60 -19.24
N GLU A 374 -5.77 2.64 -18.71
CA GLU A 374 -5.10 3.62 -17.83
C GLU A 374 -5.28 3.28 -16.35
N SER A 375 -4.23 3.50 -15.54
CA SER A 375 -4.23 3.35 -14.08
C SER A 375 -4.26 4.71 -13.39
N GLY A 376 -4.71 4.75 -12.13
CA GLY A 376 -4.55 5.93 -11.26
C GLY A 376 -5.52 7.09 -11.49
N GLY A 377 -6.65 6.87 -12.16
CA GLY A 377 -7.72 7.87 -12.30
C GLY A 377 -7.58 8.84 -13.48
N THR A 378 -6.51 8.71 -14.27
CA THR A 378 -6.31 9.49 -15.50
C THR A 378 -7.41 9.20 -16.52
N GLY A 379 -7.91 10.25 -17.19
CA GLY A 379 -8.91 10.15 -18.26
C GLY A 379 -10.33 9.76 -17.81
N ILE A 380 -10.63 9.72 -16.50
CA ILE A 380 -11.97 9.44 -15.98
C ILE A 380 -12.87 10.66 -16.14
N VAL A 381 -14.05 10.47 -16.73
CA VAL A 381 -15.10 11.48 -16.77
C VAL A 381 -16.30 11.04 -15.95
N ILE A 382 -16.70 11.89 -15.00
CA ILE A 382 -17.83 11.68 -14.10
C ILE A 382 -18.99 12.51 -14.66
N GLY A 383 -19.88 11.85 -15.41
CA GLY A 383 -20.99 12.49 -16.13
C GLY A 383 -21.75 13.54 -15.31
N PRO A 384 -22.20 13.21 -14.07
CA PRO A 384 -22.97 14.15 -13.26
C PRO A 384 -22.22 15.43 -12.83
N LYS A 385 -20.88 15.43 -12.92
CA LYS A 385 -20.02 16.59 -12.60
C LYS A 385 -19.41 17.24 -13.84
N ALA A 386 -19.50 16.59 -15.00
CA ALA A 386 -18.86 17.04 -16.23
C ALA A 386 -19.67 18.14 -16.92
N GLY A 387 -18.97 19.12 -17.47
CA GLY A 387 -19.58 20.19 -18.26
C GLY A 387 -20.02 19.69 -19.65
N PRO A 388 -20.92 20.40 -20.36
CA PRO A 388 -21.38 19.99 -21.69
C PRO A 388 -20.24 19.81 -22.73
N ALA A 389 -19.18 20.62 -22.62
CA ALA A 389 -18.03 20.52 -23.52
C ALA A 389 -17.21 19.24 -23.29
N GLU A 390 -17.00 18.87 -22.03
CA GLU A 390 -16.29 17.66 -21.64
C GLU A 390 -17.07 16.40 -22.03
N LEU A 391 -18.40 16.41 -21.83
CA LEU A 391 -19.28 15.33 -22.29
C LEU A 391 -19.23 15.16 -23.82
N ALA A 392 -19.20 16.27 -24.58
CA ALA A 392 -19.10 16.22 -26.03
C ALA A 392 -17.75 15.65 -26.51
N GLU A 393 -16.65 16.02 -25.84
CA GLU A 393 -15.31 15.51 -26.12
C GLU A 393 -15.23 13.99 -25.88
N VAL A 394 -15.73 13.53 -24.73
CA VAL A 394 -15.80 12.10 -24.40
C VAL A 394 -16.70 11.34 -25.36
N GLY A 395 -17.86 11.90 -25.72
CA GLY A 395 -18.75 11.29 -26.70
C GLY A 395 -18.09 11.10 -28.06
N ALA A 396 -17.32 12.10 -28.52
CA ALA A 396 -16.55 12.00 -29.75
C ALA A 396 -15.43 10.95 -29.65
N ALA A 397 -14.72 10.89 -28.51
CA ALA A 397 -13.69 9.87 -28.26
C ALA A 397 -14.27 8.45 -28.23
N ILE A 398 -15.43 8.23 -27.60
CA ILE A 398 -16.15 6.95 -27.59
C ILE A 398 -16.53 6.56 -29.02
N ALA A 399 -17.06 7.49 -29.82
CA ALA A 399 -17.43 7.20 -31.20
C ALA A 399 -16.22 6.84 -32.08
N ALA A 400 -15.07 7.48 -31.85
CA ALA A 400 -13.84 7.27 -32.61
C ALA A 400 -13.12 5.97 -32.23
N THR A 401 -13.04 5.64 -30.93
CA THR A 401 -12.35 4.45 -30.42
C THR A 401 -13.18 3.67 -29.40
N PRO A 402 -14.31 3.05 -29.80
CA PRO A 402 -15.28 2.52 -28.85
C PRO A 402 -14.75 1.43 -27.91
N ARG A 403 -13.80 0.61 -28.40
CA ARG A 403 -13.17 -0.45 -27.59
C ARG A 403 -12.35 0.07 -26.41
N ARG A 404 -11.94 1.35 -26.41
CA ARG A 404 -11.07 1.94 -25.38
C ARG A 404 -11.83 2.55 -24.21
N HIS A 405 -13.15 2.59 -24.24
CA HIS A 405 -13.95 3.36 -23.28
C HIS A 405 -15.11 2.53 -22.68
N PRO A 406 -14.86 1.66 -21.69
CA PRO A 406 -15.94 1.12 -20.86
C PRO A 406 -16.65 2.23 -20.07
N ALA A 407 -17.96 2.09 -19.90
CA ALA A 407 -18.78 3.02 -19.14
C ALA A 407 -19.61 2.28 -18.08
N ARG A 408 -19.83 2.90 -16.92
CA ARG A 408 -20.50 2.26 -15.78
C ARG A 408 -21.44 3.23 -15.06
N HIS A 409 -22.54 2.72 -14.53
CA HIS A 409 -23.24 3.40 -13.45
C HIS A 409 -22.44 3.17 -12.15
N ILE A 410 -21.85 4.22 -11.60
CA ILE A 410 -21.27 4.13 -10.25
C ILE A 410 -22.34 4.60 -9.26
N PRO A 411 -22.71 3.79 -8.25
CA PRO A 411 -23.58 4.24 -7.17
C PRO A 411 -23.05 5.53 -6.55
N ARG A 412 -23.92 6.44 -6.10
CA ARG A 412 -23.48 7.73 -5.56
C ARG A 412 -22.54 7.50 -4.37
N GLN A 413 -21.31 8.01 -4.48
CA GLN A 413 -20.32 7.95 -3.41
C GLN A 413 -20.39 9.22 -2.55
N ASN A 414 -20.33 9.08 -1.23
CA ASN A 414 -19.90 10.17 -0.36
C ASN A 414 -18.41 10.44 -0.62
N ARG A 415 -18.07 11.66 -1.05
CA ARG A 415 -16.70 12.18 -1.02
C ARG A 415 -16.69 13.53 -0.32
N HIS A 416 -15.89 13.61 0.74
CA HIS A 416 -15.40 14.87 1.27
C HIS A 416 -14.14 15.25 0.46
N ASP A 417 -14.27 16.22 -0.45
CA ASP A 417 -13.13 16.79 -1.17
C ASP A 417 -12.39 17.77 -0.24
N GLN A 418 -11.12 17.47 0.09
CA GLN A 418 -10.21 18.43 0.70
C GLN A 418 -9.38 19.11 -0.41
N HIS A 419 -9.73 20.35 -0.74
CA HIS A 419 -8.88 21.25 -1.52
C HIS A 419 -8.08 22.14 -0.57
N GLN A 420 -6.74 22.06 -0.57
CA GLN A 420 -5.89 23.15 -0.08
C GLN A 420 -4.60 23.33 -0.90
N GLY A 421 -4.30 24.61 -1.19
CA GLY A 421 -3.30 25.07 -2.13
C GLY A 421 -1.84 24.87 -1.68
N ALA A 422 -0.96 24.75 -2.68
CA ALA A 422 0.47 24.57 -2.51
C ALA A 422 1.15 25.86 -2.02
N LEU A 423 1.89 25.76 -0.90
CA LEU A 423 2.86 26.76 -0.46
C LEU A 423 4.25 26.39 -1.00
N MET A 424 4.89 27.28 -1.75
CA MET A 424 6.28 27.14 -2.17
C MET A 424 7.23 27.43 -1.00
N LEU A 425 8.15 26.50 -0.72
CA LEU A 425 9.13 26.64 0.36
C LEU A 425 10.41 27.34 -0.13
N LEU A 426 10.83 28.40 0.56
CA LEU A 426 12.07 29.13 0.27
C LEU A 426 13.31 28.35 0.76
N SER A 427 14.45 28.46 0.06
CA SER A 427 15.71 27.73 0.36
C SER A 427 16.21 27.87 1.82
N ARG A 428 16.06 29.06 2.42
CA ARG A 428 16.39 29.31 3.83
C ARG A 428 15.53 28.49 4.80
N THR A 429 14.27 28.27 4.44
CA THR A 429 13.31 27.46 5.20
C THR A 429 13.73 25.99 5.16
N ALA A 430 14.19 25.50 4.01
CA ALA A 430 14.69 24.14 3.86
C ALA A 430 15.98 23.89 4.67
N GLU A 431 16.91 24.85 4.69
CA GLU A 431 18.14 24.75 5.50
C GLU A 431 17.83 24.72 7.00
N ASN A 432 16.91 25.56 7.48
CA ASN A 432 16.50 25.56 8.89
C ASN A 432 15.79 24.26 9.28
N LEU A 433 14.96 23.70 8.40
CA LEU A 433 14.30 22.40 8.63
C LEU A 433 15.29 21.23 8.64
N TYR A 434 16.32 21.27 7.78
CA TYR A 434 17.40 20.29 7.80
C TYR A 434 18.13 20.28 9.16
N TRP A 435 18.55 21.45 9.65
CA TRP A 435 19.23 21.54 10.93
C TRP A 435 18.31 21.22 12.12
N LEU A 436 17.02 21.56 12.03
CA LEU A 436 16.01 21.12 13.01
C LEU A 436 15.96 19.59 13.11
N GLY A 437 15.85 18.89 11.98
CA GLY A 437 15.84 17.42 11.93
C GLY A 437 17.10 16.83 12.56
N ARG A 438 18.28 17.33 12.20
CA ARG A 438 19.57 16.88 12.76
C ARG A 438 19.69 17.12 14.26
N HIS A 439 19.08 18.18 14.79
CA HIS A 439 19.03 18.43 16.23
C HIS A 439 18.07 17.48 16.94
N LEU A 440 16.91 17.18 16.36
CA LEU A 440 15.95 16.23 16.93
C LEU A 440 16.51 14.81 16.99
N GLU A 441 17.13 14.33 15.90
CA GLU A 441 17.79 13.02 15.87
C GLU A 441 18.89 12.90 16.93
N ARG A 442 19.64 13.98 17.15
CA ARG A 442 20.69 14.02 18.18
C ARG A 442 20.12 14.01 19.60
N ILE A 443 19.02 14.73 19.84
CA ILE A 443 18.29 14.71 21.13
C ILE A 443 17.82 13.28 21.41
N GLU A 444 17.19 12.64 20.44
CA GLU A 444 16.68 11.28 20.58
C GLU A 444 17.81 10.28 20.86
N THR A 445 18.89 10.35 20.08
CA THR A 445 20.04 9.45 20.22
C THR A 445 20.68 9.56 21.61
N VAL A 446 20.95 10.78 22.07
CA VAL A 446 21.57 11.02 23.38
C VAL A 446 20.62 10.62 24.51
N ALA A 447 19.32 10.95 24.42
CA ALA A 447 18.34 10.57 25.42
C ALA A 447 18.17 9.05 25.52
N ARG A 448 18.13 8.35 24.38
CA ARG A 448 18.01 6.89 24.32
C ARG A 448 19.24 6.20 24.91
N ILE A 449 20.44 6.66 24.57
CA ILE A 449 21.69 6.10 25.11
C ILE A 449 21.76 6.29 26.63
N ILE A 450 21.39 7.47 27.14
CA ILE A 450 21.31 7.72 28.59
C ILE A 450 20.29 6.77 29.23
N ALA A 451 19.08 6.68 28.67
CA ALA A 451 18.01 5.85 29.22
C ALA A 451 18.37 4.35 29.26
N GLU A 452 18.95 3.81 28.19
CA GLU A 452 19.37 2.40 28.14
C GLU A 452 20.55 2.14 29.06
N HIS A 453 21.52 3.05 29.15
CA HIS A 453 22.63 2.91 30.09
C HIS A 453 22.17 2.98 31.55
N THR A 454 21.25 3.89 31.89
CA THR A 454 20.67 3.95 33.24
C THR A 454 19.93 2.67 33.60
N LYS A 455 19.16 2.07 32.66
CA LYS A 455 18.51 0.76 32.90
C LYS A 455 19.53 -0.34 33.17
N LEU A 456 20.58 -0.44 32.35
CA LEU A 456 21.66 -1.42 32.54
C LEU A 456 22.32 -1.28 33.92
N LEU A 457 22.54 -0.05 34.40
CA LEU A 457 23.16 0.19 35.70
C LEU A 457 22.27 -0.15 36.90
N VAL A 458 20.94 -0.15 36.72
CA VAL A 458 19.98 -0.59 37.77
C VAL A 458 19.97 -2.11 37.91
N ASP A 459 20.24 -2.84 36.83
CA ASP A 459 20.27 -4.31 36.83
C ASP A 459 21.60 -4.90 37.32
N LEU A 460 22.64 -4.08 37.54
CA LEU A 460 23.95 -4.52 38.03
C LEU A 460 24.01 -4.64 39.57
N PRO A 461 24.69 -5.67 40.12
CA PRO A 461 24.94 -5.78 41.56
C PRO A 461 25.69 -4.57 42.12
N VAL A 462 25.43 -4.23 43.38
CA VAL A 462 25.98 -3.03 44.05
C VAL A 462 27.51 -3.05 44.15
N GLU A 463 28.13 -4.24 44.09
CA GLU A 463 29.58 -4.42 44.15
C GLU A 463 30.32 -4.15 42.83
N VAL A 464 29.60 -3.92 41.72
CA VAL A 464 30.20 -3.64 40.40
C VAL A 464 30.42 -2.14 40.22
N ASP A 465 31.66 -1.74 39.89
CA ASP A 465 32.01 -0.35 39.60
C ASP A 465 31.24 0.13 38.36
N ARG A 466 30.47 1.22 38.51
CA ARG A 466 29.59 1.74 37.46
C ARG A 466 30.40 2.67 36.55
N ASP A 467 30.82 2.16 35.40
CA ASP A 467 31.60 2.92 34.43
C ASP A 467 30.75 3.90 33.63
N TRP A 468 30.59 5.10 34.18
CA TRP A 468 29.95 6.24 33.51
C TRP A 468 30.80 6.86 32.38
N GLY A 469 32.09 6.49 32.27
CA GLY A 469 32.98 6.97 31.23
C GLY A 469 32.59 6.46 29.84
N ALA A 470 31.97 5.27 29.77
CA ALA A 470 31.47 4.69 28.54
C ALA A 470 30.47 5.60 27.80
N LEU A 471 29.62 6.33 28.53
CA LEU A 471 28.69 7.29 27.93
C LEU A 471 29.41 8.43 27.22
N LEU A 472 30.45 8.97 27.85
CA LEU A 472 31.25 10.05 27.27
C LEU A 472 32.00 9.59 26.02
N ALA A 473 32.45 8.33 25.99
CA ALA A 473 33.12 7.74 24.84
C ALA A 473 32.19 7.49 23.66
N ILE A 474 30.97 7.01 23.92
CA ILE A 474 29.95 6.84 22.89
C ILE A 474 29.55 8.19 22.28
N THR A 475 29.46 9.24 23.09
CA THR A 475 29.10 10.58 22.61
C THR A 475 30.28 11.39 22.08
N GLY A 476 31.52 10.90 22.24
CA GLY A 476 32.76 11.56 21.81
C GLY A 476 33.03 12.88 22.55
N THR A 477 32.67 12.97 23.84
CA THR A 477 32.73 14.20 24.65
C THR A 477 33.67 14.08 25.87
N GLU A 478 34.58 13.11 25.90
CA GLU A 478 35.43 12.83 27.06
C GLU A 478 36.35 14.01 27.39
N LEU A 479 36.96 14.61 26.36
CA LEU A 479 37.89 15.74 26.53
C LEU A 479 37.16 16.98 27.06
N SER A 480 36.00 17.32 26.48
CA SER A 480 35.20 18.47 26.92
C SER A 480 34.61 18.30 28.31
N HIS A 481 34.32 17.06 28.71
CA HIS A 481 33.88 16.75 30.06
C HIS A 481 35.02 16.86 31.07
N THR A 482 36.17 16.25 30.76
CA THR A 482 37.34 16.19 31.64
C THR A 482 37.87 17.60 31.94
N ASP A 483 37.98 18.45 30.92
CA ASP A 483 38.44 19.84 31.05
C ASP A 483 37.54 20.68 31.98
N ARG A 484 36.27 20.28 32.12
CA ARG A 484 35.27 21.09 32.81
C ARG A 484 34.87 20.59 34.19
N TYR A 485 34.74 19.28 34.35
CA TYR A 485 34.27 18.67 35.59
C TYR A 485 35.40 18.02 36.38
N GLY A 486 36.49 17.60 35.72
CA GLY A 486 37.67 16.99 36.35
C GLY A 486 37.42 15.69 37.12
N ARG A 487 36.20 15.14 37.06
CA ARG A 487 35.75 13.92 37.74
C ARG A 487 34.70 13.21 36.90
N CYS A 488 34.74 11.88 36.85
CA CYS A 488 33.80 11.04 36.11
C CYS A 488 32.88 10.30 37.09
N ASP A 489 31.75 10.92 37.44
CA ASP A 489 30.71 10.34 38.29
C ASP A 489 29.34 10.54 37.63
N GLU A 490 28.32 9.79 38.06
CA GLU A 490 26.94 9.88 37.52
C GLU A 490 26.46 11.33 37.39
N SER A 491 26.64 12.11 38.46
CA SER A 491 26.13 13.47 38.51
C SER A 491 26.87 14.38 37.53
N SER A 492 28.19 14.21 37.37
CA SER A 492 28.98 15.01 36.42
C SER A 492 28.68 14.65 34.96
N VAL A 493 28.54 13.35 34.65
CA VAL A 493 28.24 12.86 33.30
C VAL A 493 26.83 13.21 32.87
N ILE A 494 25.82 12.95 33.71
CA ILE A 494 24.42 13.32 33.42
C ILE A 494 24.28 14.83 33.29
N CYS A 495 24.90 15.62 34.17
CA CYS A 495 24.89 17.08 34.05
C CYS A 495 25.50 17.55 32.72
N HIS A 496 26.62 16.97 32.29
CA HIS A 496 27.29 17.32 31.04
C HIS A 496 26.48 16.97 29.78
N LEU A 497 25.82 15.81 29.75
CA LEU A 497 25.06 15.34 28.59
C LEU A 497 23.63 15.90 28.54
N VAL A 498 23.04 16.24 29.69
CA VAL A 498 21.65 16.72 29.75
C VAL A 498 21.59 18.24 29.81
N ALA A 499 22.23 18.85 30.82
CA ALA A 499 21.94 20.22 31.24
C ALA A 499 23.02 21.25 30.87
N ASP A 500 24.24 20.81 30.56
CA ASP A 500 25.36 21.70 30.33
C ASP A 500 25.23 22.49 29.02
N ILE A 501 24.89 23.77 29.14
CA ILE A 501 24.72 24.68 28.00
C ILE A 501 26.00 24.97 27.22
N ALA A 502 27.19 24.76 27.78
CA ALA A 502 28.43 24.96 27.03
C ALA A 502 28.94 23.67 26.38
N ASN A 503 28.29 22.54 26.62
CA ASN A 503 28.41 21.36 25.76
C ASN A 503 27.47 21.51 24.54
N PRO A 504 28.00 21.58 23.30
CA PRO A 504 27.18 21.72 22.09
C PRO A 504 26.30 20.49 21.79
N THR A 505 26.58 19.34 22.41
CA THR A 505 25.84 18.09 22.22
C THR A 505 24.86 17.80 23.35
N SER A 506 24.78 18.64 24.39
CA SER A 506 23.84 18.40 25.49
C SER A 506 22.38 18.51 25.04
N LEU A 507 21.48 17.82 25.74
CA LEU A 507 20.05 17.85 25.41
C LEU A 507 19.50 19.27 25.47
N VAL A 508 19.82 20.04 26.51
CA VAL A 508 19.36 21.43 26.66
C VAL A 508 19.88 22.31 25.52
N ARG A 509 21.16 22.20 25.15
CA ARG A 509 21.72 23.03 24.07
C ARG A 509 21.17 22.63 22.71
N THR A 510 21.04 21.33 22.45
CA THR A 510 20.53 20.82 21.18
C THR A 510 19.04 21.17 21.01
N ALA A 511 18.24 21.10 22.08
CA ALA A 511 16.84 21.54 22.09
C ALA A 511 16.71 23.05 21.90
N ALA A 512 17.61 23.86 22.48
CA ALA A 512 17.65 25.29 22.24
C ALA A 512 17.94 25.63 20.77
N ASN A 513 18.87 24.92 20.14
CA ASN A 513 19.20 25.11 18.72
C ASN A 513 18.06 24.64 17.80
N ALA A 514 17.40 23.51 18.11
CA ALA A 514 16.19 23.07 17.42
C ALA A 514 15.08 24.14 17.49
N ARG A 515 14.83 24.67 18.69
CA ARG A 515 13.82 25.70 18.92
C ARG A 515 14.14 26.99 18.16
N GLU A 516 15.41 27.39 18.08
CA GLU A 516 15.78 28.59 17.33
C GLU A 516 15.61 28.39 15.81
N ASN A 517 16.00 27.24 15.27
CA ASN A 517 15.75 26.92 13.86
C ASN A 517 14.25 26.93 13.54
N LEU A 518 13.41 26.38 14.44
CA LEU A 518 11.96 26.43 14.30
C LEU A 518 11.40 27.88 14.35
N ARG A 519 11.95 28.72 15.23
CA ARG A 519 11.55 30.13 15.38
C ARG A 519 11.85 30.95 14.14
N VAL A 520 12.96 30.67 13.46
CA VAL A 520 13.41 31.38 12.25
C VAL A 520 12.70 30.84 10.98
N THR A 521 11.95 29.73 11.10
CA THR A 521 11.21 29.08 10.00
C THR A 521 9.76 29.56 9.87
N ARG A 522 9.24 30.33 10.84
CA ARG A 522 7.88 30.93 10.80
C ARG A 522 7.71 32.08 9.82
#